data_AF-A0A937WWN7-F1
#
_entry.id   AF-A0A937WWN7-F1
#
_cell.length_a   1.000
_cell.length_b   1.000
_cell.length_c   1.000
_cell.angle_alpha   90.00
_cell.angle_beta   90.00
_cell.angle_gamma   90.00
#
_symmetry.space_group_name_H-M   'P 1'
#
loop_
_entity.id
_entity.type
_entity.pdbx_description
1 polymer ?
#
loop_
_entity_poly.entity_id
_entity_poly.type
_entity_poly.pdbx_seq_one_letter_code
_entity_poly.pdbx_strand_id
1 'polypeptide(L)'
;MGFTPLRLFLLFCFFATVAYWITGRTTAPEQIVRNPGKIYSTSSSKGRIAAKKARMDYFLRMLRDPVTGTIPHGIRDKELAFARALPKRLGVLSKTTGITDGTPFVWQEAGPTDVGGRTPRWR
;
A
#
# COMPACT_ATOMS: atom_id res chain seq x y z
N MET A 1 -26.93 40.05 50.80
CA MET A 1 -26.34 39.11 49.82
C MET A 1 -27.27 39.03 48.62
N GLY A 2 -27.09 39.89 47.61
CA GLY A 2 -27.99 39.97 46.45
C GLY A 2 -27.35 39.37 45.21
N PHE A 3 -27.87 38.25 44.72
CA PHE A 3 -27.52 37.68 43.42
C PHE A 3 -28.14 38.56 42.33
N THR A 4 -27.36 39.46 41.73
CA THR A 4 -27.83 40.31 40.63
C THR A 4 -28.02 39.44 39.38
N PRO A 5 -29.19 39.48 38.71
CA PRO A 5 -29.49 38.63 37.54
C PRO A 5 -28.51 38.84 36.38
N LEU A 6 -27.88 40.01 36.31
CA LEU A 6 -26.84 40.35 35.35
C LEU A 6 -25.59 39.46 35.47
N ARG A 7 -25.22 39.02 36.69
CA ARG A 7 -24.05 38.15 36.90
C ARG A 7 -24.30 36.70 36.45
N LEU A 8 -25.52 36.20 36.64
CA LEU A 8 -25.88 34.86 36.18
C LEU A 8 -25.90 34.81 34.64
N PHE A 9 -26.38 35.88 34.01
CA PHE A 9 -26.43 36.02 32.56
C PHE A 9 -25.03 36.07 31.93
N LEU A 10 -24.11 36.84 32.52
CA LEU A 10 -22.72 36.92 32.04
C LEU A 10 -21.98 35.59 32.18
N LEU A 11 -22.19 34.84 33.27
CA LEU A 11 -21.59 33.51 33.43
C LEU A 11 -22.15 32.51 32.42
N PHE A 12 -23.46 32.55 32.14
CA PHE A 12 -24.07 31.69 31.12
C PHE A 12 -23.53 31.98 29.72
N CYS A 13 -23.39 33.25 29.34
CA CYS A 13 -22.77 33.64 28.07
C CYS A 13 -21.32 33.17 27.96
N PHE A 14 -20.55 33.28 29.05
CA PHE A 14 -19.18 32.78 29.08
C PHE A 14 -19.11 31.26 28.84
N PHE A 15 -19.93 30.48 29.56
CA PHE A 15 -19.98 29.03 29.36
C PHE A 15 -20.47 28.63 27.96
N ALA A 16 -21.42 29.36 27.38
CA ALA A 16 -21.90 29.11 26.02
C ALA A 16 -20.80 29.37 24.97
N THR A 17 -20.01 30.44 25.12
CA THR A 17 -18.88 30.73 24.21
C THR A 17 -17.75 29.73 24.33
N VAL A 18 -17.45 29.27 25.54
CA VAL A 18 -16.44 28.22 25.80
C VAL A 18 -16.92 26.89 25.25
N ALA A 19 -18.19 26.51 25.47
CA ALA A 19 -18.77 25.30 24.92
C ALA A 19 -18.73 25.30 23.39
N TYR A 20 -19.10 26.41 22.74
CA TYR A 20 -19.02 26.57 21.28
C TYR A 20 -17.58 26.42 20.75
N TRP A 21 -16.58 26.96 21.46
CA TRP A 21 -15.17 26.79 21.11
C TRP A 21 -14.65 25.36 21.30
N ILE A 22 -15.21 24.60 22.24
CA ILE A 22 -14.82 23.22 22.52
C ILE A 22 -15.47 22.27 21.51
N THR A 23 -16.78 22.36 21.29
CA THR A 23 -17.51 21.46 20.38
C THR A 23 -17.20 21.76 18.90
N GLY A 24 -16.85 23.01 18.56
CA GLY A 24 -16.44 23.38 17.20
C GLY A 24 -15.15 22.70 16.72
N ARG A 25 -14.40 22.04 17.61
CA ARG A 25 -13.18 21.30 17.26
C ARG A 25 -13.39 19.80 17.01
N THR A 26 -14.59 19.26 17.22
CA THR A 26 -14.84 17.82 17.14
C THR A 26 -16.02 17.49 16.25
N THR A 27 -15.80 17.49 14.93
CA THR A 27 -16.28 16.46 13.98
C THR A 27 -15.94 16.95 12.57
N ALA A 28 -14.67 16.87 12.18
CA ALA A 28 -14.36 16.72 10.76
C ALA A 28 -14.41 15.21 10.48
N PRO A 29 -15.45 14.70 9.82
CA PRO A 29 -15.43 13.31 9.37
C PRO A 29 -14.18 13.13 8.49
N GLU A 30 -13.41 12.06 8.74
CA GLU A 30 -12.23 11.69 7.96
C GLU A 30 -12.62 11.52 6.49
N GLN A 31 -12.47 12.59 5.72
CA GLN A 31 -12.73 12.58 4.28
C GLN A 31 -11.71 11.63 3.66
N ILE A 32 -12.14 10.48 3.15
CA ILE A 32 -11.31 9.64 2.27
C ILE A 32 -11.10 10.47 0.99
N VAL A 33 -10.01 11.24 0.96
CA VAL A 33 -9.63 12.11 -0.15
C VAL A 33 -9.35 11.24 -1.38
N ARG A 34 -10.38 10.93 -2.17
CA ARG A 34 -10.22 10.60 -3.59
C ARG A 34 -10.06 11.90 -4.36
N ASN A 35 -8.95 12.59 -4.13
CA ASN A 35 -8.53 13.67 -5.01
C ASN A 35 -7.96 12.99 -6.27
N PRO A 36 -8.53 13.19 -7.48
CA PRO A 36 -7.82 12.85 -8.71
C PRO A 36 -6.62 13.79 -8.80
N GLY A 37 -5.55 13.40 -8.10
CA GLY A 37 -4.38 14.23 -7.88
C GLY A 37 -3.82 14.69 -9.21
N LYS A 38 -3.45 15.98 -9.26
CA LYS A 38 -2.74 16.60 -10.38
C LYS A 38 -1.67 15.64 -10.91
N ILE A 39 -1.84 15.14 -12.14
CA ILE A 39 -0.91 14.21 -12.75
C ILE A 39 0.34 15.02 -13.13
N TYR A 40 1.37 14.96 -12.29
CA TYR A 40 2.67 15.53 -12.61
C TYR A 40 3.39 14.61 -13.60
N SER A 41 4.04 15.18 -14.61
CA SER A 41 4.89 14.40 -15.51
C SER A 41 5.99 13.69 -14.72
N THR A 42 6.20 12.41 -15.02
CA THR A 42 7.25 11.57 -14.40
C THR A 42 8.66 12.10 -14.67
N SER A 43 8.82 12.95 -15.68
CA SER A 43 10.05 13.64 -16.03
C SER A 43 10.37 14.86 -15.16
N SER A 44 9.37 15.43 -14.47
CA SER A 44 9.60 16.59 -13.60
C SER A 44 10.21 16.18 -12.26
N SER A 45 11.15 16.99 -11.74
CA SER A 45 11.76 16.74 -10.42
C SER A 45 10.70 16.62 -9.31
N LYS A 46 9.70 17.52 -9.32
CA LYS A 46 8.58 17.51 -8.37
C LYS A 46 7.71 16.26 -8.51
N GLY A 47 7.39 15.84 -9.74
CA GLY A 47 6.63 14.62 -10.00
C GLY A 47 7.35 13.36 -9.55
N ARG A 48 8.67 13.28 -9.76
CA ARG A 48 9.49 12.15 -9.29
C ARG A 48 9.52 12.03 -7.78
N ILE A 49 9.67 13.14 -7.04
CA ILE A 49 9.66 13.13 -5.57
C ILE A 49 8.28 12.70 -5.06
N ALA A 50 7.20 13.24 -5.64
CA ALA A 50 5.84 12.86 -5.29
C ALA A 50 5.58 11.37 -5.56
N ALA A 51 6.02 10.86 -6.71
CA ALA A 51 5.89 9.44 -7.06
C ALA A 51 6.68 8.53 -6.11
N LYS A 52 7.90 8.93 -5.71
CA LYS A 52 8.70 8.19 -4.72
C LYS A 52 7.97 8.10 -3.38
N LYS A 53 7.40 9.21 -2.91
CA LYS A 53 6.62 9.26 -1.67
C LYS A 53 5.36 8.40 -1.77
N ALA A 54 4.57 8.56 -2.83
CA ALA A 54 3.36 7.77 -3.05
C ALA A 54 3.65 6.26 -3.10
N ARG A 55 4.77 5.87 -3.72
CA ARG A 55 5.24 4.49 -3.75
C ARG A 55 5.61 3.97 -2.35
N MET A 56 6.31 4.77 -1.55
CA MET A 56 6.61 4.42 -0.15
C MET A 56 5.32 4.26 0.68
N ASP A 57 4.38 5.20 0.55
CA ASP A 57 3.12 5.16 1.28
C ASP A 57 2.28 3.93 0.89
N TYR A 58 2.28 3.56 -0.40
CA TYR A 58 1.65 2.34 -0.89
C TYR A 58 2.25 1.09 -0.22
N PHE A 59 3.58 0.96 -0.24
CA PHE A 59 4.23 -0.21 0.37
C PHE A 59 4.05 -0.25 1.88
N LEU A 60 4.09 0.89 2.56
CA LEU A 60 3.83 0.96 3.99
C LEU A 60 2.41 0.47 4.32
N ARG A 61 1.40 0.91 3.56
CA ARG A 61 0.01 0.46 3.76
C ARG A 61 -0.16 -1.04 3.51
N MET A 62 0.57 -1.59 2.55
CA MET A 62 0.51 -3.00 2.18
C MET A 62 1.24 -3.92 3.17
N LEU A 63 2.37 -3.48 3.73
CA LEU A 63 3.27 -4.30 4.54
C LEU A 63 3.10 -4.10 6.05
N ARG A 64 2.46 -3.01 6.49
CA ARG A 64 2.20 -2.77 7.92
C ARG A 64 1.18 -3.76 8.45
N ASP A 65 1.34 -4.11 9.72
CA ASP A 65 0.30 -4.81 10.46
C ASP A 65 -0.91 -3.86 10.67
N PRO A 66 -2.15 -4.29 10.39
CA PRO A 66 -3.34 -3.45 10.53
C PRO A 66 -3.62 -3.03 11.98
N VAL A 67 -3.17 -3.79 12.98
CA VAL A 67 -3.41 -3.50 14.40
C VAL A 67 -2.40 -2.49 14.92
N THR A 68 -1.12 -2.69 14.61
CA THR A 68 -0.04 -1.82 15.10
C THR A 68 0.30 -0.66 14.17
N GLY A 69 -0.17 -0.69 12.92
CA GLY A 69 0.08 0.34 11.92
C GLY A 69 1.55 0.48 11.50
N THR A 70 2.42 -0.40 11.99
CA THR A 70 3.87 -0.36 11.76
C THR A 70 4.35 -1.65 11.11
N ILE A 71 5.55 -1.60 10.50
CA ILE A 71 6.22 -2.81 10.02
C ILE A 71 6.84 -3.49 11.25
N PRO A 72 6.52 -4.77 11.53
CA PRO A 72 7.04 -5.46 12.70
C PRO A 72 8.57 -5.44 12.78
N HIS A 73 9.10 -5.22 13.98
CA HIS A 73 10.55 -5.22 14.20
C HIS A 73 11.17 -6.58 13.86
N GLY A 74 12.38 -6.58 13.29
CA GLY A 74 13.10 -7.80 12.93
C GLY A 74 12.47 -8.59 11.77
N ILE A 75 11.62 -7.98 10.94
CA ILE A 75 11.00 -8.67 9.79
C ILE A 75 12.05 -9.24 8.83
N ARG A 76 13.22 -8.57 8.70
CA ARG A 76 14.34 -9.03 7.87
C ARG A 76 14.90 -10.36 8.36
N ASP A 77 15.01 -10.55 9.67
CA ASP A 77 15.53 -11.80 10.24
C ASP A 77 14.52 -12.94 10.05
N LYS A 78 13.22 -12.64 10.18
CA LYS A 78 12.15 -13.60 9.90
C LYS A 78 12.13 -14.02 8.43
N GLU A 79 12.32 -13.07 7.51
CA GLU A 79 12.44 -13.33 6.08
C GLU A 79 13.65 -14.22 5.78
N LEU A 80 14.82 -13.93 6.36
CA LEU A 80 16.02 -14.74 6.20
C LEU A 80 15.86 -16.15 6.78
N ALA A 81 15.20 -16.28 7.92
CA ALA A 81 14.88 -17.58 8.52
C ALA A 81 13.96 -18.40 7.60
N PHE A 82 12.92 -17.77 7.04
CA PHE A 82 12.04 -18.40 6.05
C PHE A 82 12.80 -18.82 4.79
N ALA A 83 13.65 -17.93 4.24
CA ALA A 83 14.46 -18.22 3.06
C ALA A 83 15.42 -19.40 3.28
N ARG A 84 15.93 -19.58 4.51
CA ARG A 84 16.75 -20.74 4.88
C ARG A 84 15.95 -22.04 4.98
N ALA A 85 14.67 -21.96 5.35
CA ALA A 85 13.77 -23.10 5.44
C ALA A 85 13.29 -23.58 4.06
N LEU A 86 13.36 -22.73 3.03
CA LEU A 86 13.04 -23.15 1.66
C LEU A 86 13.99 -24.26 1.20
N PRO A 87 13.48 -25.30 0.53
CA PRO A 87 14.31 -26.34 -0.06
C PRO A 87 15.25 -25.69 -1.07
N LYS A 88 16.56 -25.70 -0.77
CA LYS A 88 17.60 -25.03 -1.58
C LYS A 88 17.72 -25.59 -2.99
N ARG A 89 17.16 -26.78 -3.25
CA ARG A 89 17.19 -27.51 -4.52
C ARG A 89 15.93 -28.38 -4.65
N LEU A 90 14.78 -27.78 -4.93
CA LEU A 90 13.72 -28.52 -5.63
C LEU A 90 14.21 -28.71 -7.05
N GLY A 91 14.73 -29.90 -7.38
CA GLY A 91 15.07 -30.34 -8.74
C GLY A 91 15.78 -29.29 -9.59
N VAL A 92 17.12 -29.26 -9.51
CA VAL A 92 17.99 -28.38 -10.28
C VAL A 92 17.47 -28.24 -11.72
N LEU A 93 16.90 -27.07 -12.06
CA LEU A 93 16.76 -26.66 -13.46
C LEU A 93 18.17 -26.33 -13.94
N SER A 94 18.96 -27.38 -14.16
CA SER A 94 20.34 -27.26 -14.59
C SER A 94 20.28 -26.78 -16.02
N LYS A 95 20.90 -25.63 -16.30
CA LYS A 95 21.12 -25.16 -17.67
C LYS A 95 22.09 -26.08 -18.44
N THR A 96 22.72 -27.01 -17.72
CA THR A 96 23.62 -28.01 -18.26
C THR A 96 22.81 -29.20 -18.74
N THR A 97 22.89 -29.43 -20.06
CA THR A 97 22.51 -30.64 -20.76
C THR A 97 22.84 -31.90 -19.94
N GLY A 98 21.84 -32.73 -19.67
CA GLY A 98 22.05 -34.03 -19.03
C GLY A 98 21.59 -34.06 -17.58
N ILE A 99 20.32 -34.45 -17.42
CA ILE A 99 19.70 -34.91 -16.19
C ILE A 99 20.62 -35.93 -15.50
N THR A 100 20.87 -35.74 -14.20
CA THR A 100 21.30 -36.87 -13.36
C THR A 100 20.30 -37.16 -12.25
N ASP A 101 19.62 -36.16 -11.65
CA ASP A 101 18.64 -36.45 -10.57
C ASP A 101 17.44 -35.46 -10.50
N GLY A 102 16.95 -34.95 -11.64
CA GLY A 102 15.84 -33.98 -11.67
C GLY A 102 14.76 -34.38 -12.66
N THR A 103 13.51 -34.41 -12.22
CA THR A 103 12.33 -34.61 -13.09
C THR A 103 12.44 -33.72 -14.33
N PRO A 104 12.33 -34.26 -15.55
CA PRO A 104 12.44 -33.47 -16.76
C PRO A 104 11.36 -32.38 -16.74
N PHE A 105 11.77 -31.12 -16.85
CA PHE A 105 10.85 -30.00 -17.06
C PHE A 105 10.31 -30.11 -18.49
N VAL A 106 9.18 -30.81 -18.64
CA VAL A 106 8.46 -30.92 -19.92
C VAL A 106 7.54 -29.71 -20.03
N TRP A 107 7.85 -28.81 -20.96
CA TRP A 107 6.95 -27.71 -21.31
C TRP A 107 5.64 -28.29 -21.84
N GLN A 108 4.52 -27.93 -21.22
CA GLN A 108 3.18 -28.31 -21.66
C GLN A 108 2.45 -27.05 -22.13
N GLU A 109 1.98 -27.05 -23.37
CA GLU A 109 1.17 -25.95 -23.91
C GLU A 109 -0.17 -25.90 -23.17
N ALA A 110 -0.45 -24.78 -22.49
CA ALA A 110 -1.74 -24.53 -21.86
C ALA A 110 -2.70 -23.90 -22.88
N GLY A 111 -3.16 -24.70 -23.84
CA GLY A 111 -4.16 -24.28 -24.82
C GLY A 111 -4.06 -25.03 -26.15
N PRO A 112 -5.07 -24.92 -27.02
CA PRO A 112 -4.99 -25.43 -28.38
C PRO A 112 -3.81 -24.78 -29.11
N THR A 113 -2.97 -25.58 -29.75
CA THR A 113 -1.83 -25.09 -30.54
C THR A 113 -2.35 -24.14 -31.61
N ASP A 114 -1.90 -22.88 -31.58
CA ASP A 114 -2.24 -21.88 -32.60
C ASP A 114 -1.52 -22.26 -33.91
N VAL A 115 -2.16 -23.14 -34.68
CA VAL A 115 -1.75 -23.56 -36.03
C VAL A 115 -2.09 -22.48 -37.08
N GLY A 116 -2.12 -21.20 -36.67
CA GLY A 116 -2.30 -20.03 -37.53
C GLY A 116 -1.15 -19.91 -38.54
N GLY A 117 -1.26 -20.67 -39.62
CA GLY A 117 -0.31 -20.70 -40.73
C GLY A 117 -0.05 -19.30 -41.28
N ARG A 118 1.23 -19.00 -41.50
CA ARG A 118 1.70 -17.81 -42.21
C ARG A 118 0.88 -17.64 -43.49
N THR A 119 0.03 -16.61 -43.55
CA THR A 119 -0.61 -16.17 -44.79
C THR A 119 0.49 -15.95 -45.83
N PRO A 120 0.56 -16.73 -46.92
CA PRO A 120 1.53 -16.47 -47.97
C PRO A 120 1.11 -15.18 -48.66
N ARG A 121 1.94 -14.14 -48.53
CA ARG A 121 1.83 -12.94 -49.36
C ARG A 121 2.32 -13.30 -50.76
N TRP A 122 1.40 -13.55 -51.68
CA TRP A 122 1.72 -13.70 -53.10
C TRP A 122 2.19 -12.35 -53.68
N ARG A 123 3.16 -12.42 -54.60
CA ARG A 123 3.78 -11.30 -55.33
C ARG A 123 2.91 -10.91 -56.51
#